data_AF-A0A0B2WNI0-F1
#
_entry.id   AF-A0A0B2WNI0-F1
#
_cell.length_a   1.000
_cell.length_b   1.000
_cell.length_c   1.000
_cell.angle_alpha   90.00
_cell.angle_beta   90.00
_cell.angle_gamma   90.00
#
_symmetry.space_group_name_H-M   'P 1'
#
loop_
_entity.id
_entity.type
_entity.pdbx_description
1 polymer ?
#
loop_
_entity_poly.entity_id
_entity_poly.type
_entity_poly.pdbx_seq_one_letter_code
_entity_poly.pdbx_strand_id
1 'polypeptide(L)'
;MDVGHVDKIIGFHVINSRMVLVATDATKSQEILLKAQQHSFSSKRVAETGRETIDEFLADKNATEASEADETVARSASQSPAPAPPRRPGRSRGSEPLSHLYIRVKTVHANSVNGLSLSPPNYMASNILGPVIRGLDVLQLNVDHILRNAGFSRVDYVDADGFHEYDGDLHCLANTWHDASEPWWRSR
;
A
#
# COMPACT_ATOMS: atom_id res chain seq x y z
N MET A 1 12.69 -3.67 -15.76
CA MET A 1 12.99 -5.10 -15.42
C MET A 1 12.26 -5.32 -14.13
N ASP A 2 11.29 -6.23 -14.04
CA ASP A 2 10.56 -6.34 -12.77
C ASP A 2 11.49 -6.82 -11.64
N VAL A 3 11.43 -6.11 -10.53
CA VAL A 3 12.28 -6.36 -9.36
C VAL A 3 11.42 -7.15 -8.37
N GLY A 4 11.70 -8.46 -8.25
CA GLY A 4 10.92 -9.41 -7.45
C GLY A 4 11.05 -9.24 -5.92
N HIS A 5 11.02 -8.01 -5.42
CA HIS A 5 11.10 -7.73 -3.99
C HIS A 5 9.72 -7.72 -3.32
N VAL A 6 9.66 -8.30 -2.12
CA VAL A 6 8.43 -8.47 -1.34
C VAL A 6 7.87 -7.15 -0.80
N ASP A 7 8.74 -6.15 -0.58
CA ASP A 7 8.35 -4.81 -0.14
C ASP A 7 7.52 -4.03 -1.18
N LYS A 8 7.53 -4.47 -2.45
CA LYS A 8 6.60 -3.99 -3.48
C LYS A 8 5.18 -4.56 -3.33
N ILE A 9 5.00 -5.57 -2.48
CA ILE A 9 3.76 -6.34 -2.38
C ILE A 9 3.12 -6.21 -1.00
N ILE A 10 3.91 -6.17 0.07
CA ILE A 10 3.40 -6.14 1.44
C ILE A 10 4.26 -5.26 2.35
N GLY A 11 3.61 -4.67 3.35
CA GLY A 11 4.22 -3.94 4.46
C GLY A 11 3.51 -4.27 5.78
N PHE A 12 4.27 -4.39 6.87
CA PHE A 12 3.72 -4.62 8.20
C PHE A 12 3.94 -3.39 9.07
N HIS A 13 2.88 -2.96 9.76
CA HIS A 13 2.89 -1.75 10.58
C HIS A 13 2.28 -2.02 11.95
N VAL A 14 2.87 -1.48 13.00
CA VAL A 14 2.28 -1.52 14.34
C VAL A 14 1.57 -0.20 14.60
N ILE A 15 0.24 -0.22 14.66
CA ILE A 15 -0.59 0.98 14.85
C ILE A 15 -1.48 0.74 16.06
N ASN A 16 -1.45 1.65 17.04
CA ASN A 16 -2.26 1.52 18.26
C ASN A 16 -2.10 0.16 18.96
N SER A 17 -0.87 -0.36 19.01
CA SER A 17 -0.53 -1.70 19.54
C SER A 17 -1.11 -2.90 18.78
N ARG A 18 -1.58 -2.70 17.55
CA ARG A 18 -2.06 -3.75 16.64
C ARG A 18 -1.12 -3.86 15.45
N MET A 19 -0.84 -5.07 14.99
CA MET A 19 -0.17 -5.25 13.71
C MET A 19 -1.21 -5.14 12.59
N VAL A 20 -0.85 -4.36 11.57
CA VAL A 20 -1.61 -4.11 10.36
C VAL A 20 -0.74 -4.56 9.20
N LEU A 21 -1.25 -5.50 8.41
CA LEU A 21 -0.71 -5.84 7.10
C LEU A 21 -1.34 -4.88 6.09
N VAL A 22 -0.50 -4.17 5.36
CA VAL A 22 -0.88 -3.40 4.17
C VAL A 22 -0.31 -4.17 2.98
N ALA A 23 -1.16 -4.52 2.03
CA ALA A 23 -0.80 -5.44 0.97
C ALA A 23 -1.36 -4.99 -0.36
N THR A 24 -0.76 -5.39 -1.47
CA THR A 24 -1.09 -4.78 -2.74
C THR A 24 -2.17 -5.59 -3.56
N ASP A 25 -3.43 -5.08 -3.71
CA ASP A 25 -4.62 -5.45 -4.56
C ASP A 25 -4.92 -4.58 -5.85
N ALA A 26 -4.64 -5.12 -7.05
CA ALA A 26 -4.75 -4.38 -8.32
C ALA A 26 -6.18 -4.26 -8.83
N THR A 27 -7.03 -5.20 -8.43
CA THR A 27 -8.46 -5.23 -8.76
C THR A 27 -9.13 -3.97 -8.23
N LYS A 28 -8.72 -3.48 -7.06
CA LYS A 28 -9.31 -2.25 -6.51
C LYS A 28 -9.07 -1.01 -7.35
N SER A 29 -7.86 -0.84 -7.89
CA SER A 29 -7.57 0.26 -8.82
C SER A 29 -8.39 0.14 -10.09
N GLN A 30 -8.48 -1.06 -10.67
CA GLN A 30 -9.30 -1.30 -11.86
C GLN A 30 -10.78 -0.99 -11.61
N GLU A 31 -11.34 -1.38 -10.46
CA GLU A 31 -12.72 -1.01 -10.08
C GLU A 31 -12.93 0.51 -10.04
N ILE A 32 -11.97 1.27 -9.52
CA ILE A 32 -12.05 2.74 -9.45
C ILE A 32 -12.00 3.33 -10.86
N LEU A 33 -11.11 2.84 -11.72
CA LEU A 33 -10.98 3.29 -13.11
C LEU A 33 -12.21 2.93 -13.94
N LEU A 34 -12.77 1.72 -13.77
CA LEU A 34 -14.02 1.30 -14.41
C LEU A 34 -15.20 2.19 -13.99
N LYS A 35 -15.30 2.54 -12.70
CA LYS A 35 -16.31 3.50 -12.23
C LYS A 35 -16.09 4.88 -12.83
N ALA A 36 -14.85 5.36 -12.90
CA ALA A 36 -14.54 6.62 -13.56
C ALA A 36 -14.96 6.62 -15.04
N GLN A 37 -14.69 5.54 -15.76
CA GLN A 37 -15.13 5.34 -17.14
C GLN A 37 -16.68 5.41 -17.25
N GLN A 38 -17.40 4.67 -16.41
CA GLN A 38 -18.87 4.67 -16.36
C GLN A 38 -19.48 6.05 -16.07
N HIS A 39 -18.76 6.90 -15.34
CA HIS A 39 -19.15 8.27 -15.03
C HIS A 39 -18.60 9.32 -16.02
N SER A 40 -18.26 8.90 -17.24
CA SER A 40 -17.82 9.78 -18.34
C SER A 40 -16.48 10.49 -18.10
N PHE A 41 -15.59 9.90 -17.29
CA PHE A 41 -14.22 10.38 -17.11
C PHE A 41 -13.18 9.56 -17.88
N SER A 42 -13.61 8.80 -18.89
CA SER A 42 -12.76 7.83 -19.58
C SER A 42 -11.58 8.43 -20.36
N SER A 43 -11.68 9.71 -20.77
CA SER A 43 -10.61 10.45 -21.43
C SER A 43 -9.58 11.05 -20.46
N LYS A 44 -9.75 10.87 -19.15
CA LYS A 44 -8.74 11.29 -18.17
C LYS A 44 -7.51 10.40 -18.31
N ARG A 45 -6.33 11.00 -18.12
CA ARG A 45 -5.07 10.27 -18.08
C ARG A 45 -5.04 9.38 -16.85
N VAL A 46 -4.50 8.19 -16.99
CA VAL A 46 -4.32 7.28 -15.86
C VAL A 46 -3.29 7.85 -14.90
N ALA A 47 -2.17 8.37 -15.42
CA ALA A 47 -1.15 9.08 -14.67
C ALA A 47 -0.93 10.52 -15.13
N GLU A 48 -0.54 11.39 -14.19
CA GLU A 48 -0.28 12.81 -14.46
C GLU A 48 0.81 13.00 -15.53
N THR A 49 1.87 12.18 -15.48
CA THR A 49 2.98 12.21 -16.44
C THR A 49 2.76 11.26 -17.64
N GLY A 50 1.95 10.21 -17.49
CA GLY A 50 1.74 9.14 -18.49
C GLY A 50 0.73 9.46 -19.60
N ARG A 51 0.98 9.07 -20.86
CA ARG A 51 0.14 9.47 -22.03
C ARG A 51 -1.20 8.75 -22.15
N GLU A 52 -1.34 7.64 -21.43
CA GLU A 52 -2.48 6.73 -21.54
C GLU A 52 -3.72 7.25 -20.81
N THR A 53 -4.87 7.14 -21.46
CA THR A 53 -6.19 7.43 -20.88
C THR A 53 -6.79 6.22 -20.18
N ILE A 54 -7.82 6.44 -19.35
CA ILE A 54 -8.54 5.36 -18.68
C ILE A 54 -9.11 4.35 -19.71
N ASP A 55 -9.65 4.82 -20.85
CA ASP A 55 -10.14 3.92 -21.90
C ASP A 55 -9.04 3.05 -22.52
N GLU A 56 -7.87 3.65 -22.81
CA GLU A 56 -6.75 2.93 -23.40
C GLU A 56 -6.20 1.88 -22.42
N PHE A 57 -6.01 2.26 -21.15
CA PHE A 57 -5.52 1.36 -20.11
C PHE A 57 -6.47 0.19 -19.84
N LEU A 58 -7.78 0.44 -19.76
CA LEU A 58 -8.77 -0.61 -19.52
C LEU A 58 -8.98 -1.51 -20.74
N ALA A 59 -8.64 -1.05 -21.94
CA ALA A 59 -8.68 -1.85 -23.15
C ALA A 59 -7.47 -2.79 -23.30
N ASP A 60 -6.35 -2.50 -22.64
CA ASP A 60 -5.19 -3.39 -22.60
C ASP A 60 -5.42 -4.59 -21.68
N LYS A 61 -5.56 -5.77 -22.28
CA LYS A 61 -5.76 -7.03 -21.55
C LYS A 61 -4.56 -7.43 -20.68
N ASN A 62 -3.36 -6.93 -20.98
CA ASN A 62 -2.15 -7.18 -20.18
C ASN A 62 -2.12 -6.30 -18.91
N ALA A 63 -2.82 -5.16 -18.91
CA ALA A 63 -3.00 -4.34 -17.72
C ALA A 63 -3.87 -5.08 -16.67
N THR A 64 -4.78 -5.93 -17.15
CA THR A 64 -5.77 -6.63 -16.32
C THR A 64 -5.21 -7.83 -15.53
N GLU A 65 -4.09 -8.43 -15.96
CA GLU A 65 -3.50 -9.60 -15.30
C GLU A 65 -2.58 -9.19 -14.14
N ALA A 66 -3.09 -9.15 -12.91
CA ALA A 66 -2.28 -9.06 -11.70
C ALA A 66 -2.68 -10.21 -10.75
N SER A 67 -2.24 -11.43 -11.05
CA SER A 67 -2.60 -12.62 -10.26
C SER A 67 -1.57 -13.03 -9.21
N GLU A 68 -0.33 -12.53 -9.25
CA GLU A 68 0.74 -12.98 -8.33
C GLU A 68 0.66 -12.39 -6.91
N ALA A 69 0.01 -11.23 -6.79
CA ALA A 69 -0.17 -10.55 -5.51
C ALA A 69 -1.18 -11.28 -4.63
N ASP A 70 -2.31 -11.66 -5.21
CA ASP A 70 -3.43 -12.28 -4.50
C ASP A 70 -3.03 -13.61 -3.88
N GLU A 71 -2.24 -14.41 -4.60
CA GLU A 71 -1.69 -15.66 -4.06
C GLU A 71 -0.68 -15.42 -2.93
N THR A 72 0.22 -14.45 -3.09
CA THR A 72 1.20 -14.09 -2.05
C THR A 72 0.52 -13.60 -0.79
N VAL A 73 -0.51 -12.76 -0.95
CA VAL A 73 -1.29 -12.18 0.13
C VAL A 73 -2.17 -13.22 0.81
N ALA A 74 -2.85 -14.09 0.07
CA ALA A 74 -3.62 -15.21 0.62
C ALA A 74 -2.72 -16.18 1.40
N ARG A 75 -1.49 -16.41 0.91
CA ARG A 75 -0.48 -17.20 1.62
C ARG A 75 0.00 -16.49 2.89
N SER A 76 0.31 -15.20 2.84
CA SER A 76 0.73 -14.43 4.02
C SER A 76 -0.37 -14.35 5.08
N ALA A 77 -1.64 -14.20 4.69
CA ALA A 77 -2.78 -14.19 5.60
C ALA A 77 -3.03 -15.55 6.25
N SER A 78 -2.76 -16.66 5.54
CA SER A 78 -2.90 -18.02 6.08
C SER A 78 -1.70 -18.50 6.90
N GLN A 79 -0.51 -17.92 6.67
CA GLN A 79 0.75 -18.32 7.33
C GLN A 79 1.20 -17.38 8.43
N SER A 80 0.58 -16.21 8.63
CA SER A 80 0.92 -15.30 9.73
C SER A 80 0.27 -15.78 11.03
N PRO A 81 0.99 -16.41 11.98
CA PRO A 81 0.51 -16.42 13.35
C PRO A 81 0.44 -14.97 13.79
N ALA A 82 -0.66 -14.56 14.43
CA ALA A 82 -0.75 -13.26 15.06
C ALA A 82 0.55 -13.05 15.88
N PRO A 83 1.35 -12.01 15.60
CA PRO A 83 2.53 -11.74 16.39
C PRO A 83 2.08 -11.57 17.83
N ALA A 84 2.80 -12.17 18.77
CA ALA A 84 2.60 -11.84 20.16
C ALA A 84 2.81 -10.32 20.31
N PRO A 85 1.80 -9.55 20.75
CA PRO A 85 1.96 -8.11 20.90
C PRO A 85 3.12 -7.84 21.88
N PRO A 86 3.89 -6.76 21.69
CA PRO A 86 4.96 -6.39 22.61
C PRO A 86 4.41 -6.32 24.03
N ARG A 87 5.01 -7.10 24.95
CA ARG A 87 4.60 -7.13 26.37
C ARG A 87 4.97 -5.79 27.01
N ARG A 88 3.99 -4.88 27.15
CA ARG A 88 4.10 -3.82 28.17
C ARG A 88 3.96 -4.46 29.55
N PRO A 89 4.83 -4.16 30.52
CA PRO A 89 4.61 -4.57 31.91
C PRO A 89 3.26 -3.99 32.38
N GLY A 90 2.32 -4.87 32.76
CA GLY A 90 1.06 -4.47 33.41
C GLY A 90 -0.21 -4.43 32.56
N ARG A 91 -0.25 -4.96 31.32
CA ARG A 91 -1.51 -5.05 30.53
C ARG A 91 -1.81 -6.49 30.11
N SER A 92 -3.00 -6.98 30.47
CA SER A 92 -3.47 -8.35 30.20
C SER A 92 -3.68 -8.64 28.70
N ARG A 93 -3.42 -9.90 28.31
CA ARG A 93 -3.62 -10.48 26.98
C ARG A 93 -5.05 -10.21 26.46
N GLY A 94 -5.17 -9.33 25.48
CA GLY A 94 -6.30 -9.28 24.56
C GLY A 94 -5.81 -9.68 23.18
N SER A 95 -6.17 -10.88 22.74
CA SER A 95 -5.95 -11.38 21.38
C SER A 95 -7.09 -10.90 20.49
N GLU A 96 -6.95 -9.71 19.92
CA GLU A 96 -7.84 -9.25 18.84
C GLU A 96 -7.21 -9.65 17.50
N PRO A 97 -7.99 -10.18 16.54
CA PRO A 97 -7.46 -10.62 15.26
C PRO A 97 -6.86 -9.45 14.46
N LEU A 98 -5.82 -9.77 13.70
CA LEU A 98 -5.18 -8.89 12.73
C LEU A 98 -6.25 -8.31 11.79
N SER A 99 -6.50 -7.01 11.86
CA SER A 99 -7.33 -6.33 10.87
C SER A 99 -6.54 -6.21 9.58
N HIS A 100 -6.80 -7.10 8.63
CA HIS A 100 -6.17 -7.13 7.32
C HIS A 100 -6.69 -5.98 6.45
N LEU A 101 -5.79 -5.23 5.84
CA LEU A 101 -6.12 -4.09 5.00
C LEU A 101 -5.35 -4.16 3.68
N TYR A 102 -6.07 -4.17 2.56
CA TYR A 102 -5.54 -4.46 1.24
C TYR A 102 -5.62 -3.21 0.31
N ILE A 103 -4.51 -2.81 -0.32
CA ILE A 103 -4.29 -1.72 -1.30
C ILE A 103 -3.13 -2.03 -2.32
N ARG A 104 -3.33 -2.41 -3.61
CA ARG A 104 -2.30 -2.25 -4.70
C ARG A 104 -2.81 -1.03 -5.39
N VAL A 105 -1.84 -0.26 -5.84
CA VAL A 105 -2.00 0.39 -7.12
C VAL A 105 -1.03 -0.35 -8.05
N LYS A 106 -1.54 -1.01 -9.10
CA LYS A 106 -0.68 -1.70 -10.08
C LYS A 106 -0.02 -0.66 -10.99
N THR A 107 1.32 -0.69 -11.01
CA THR A 107 2.32 -0.39 -12.06
C THR A 107 2.20 0.79 -13.03
N VAL A 108 1.14 1.59 -13.03
CA VAL A 108 1.14 2.88 -13.76
C VAL A 108 1.62 4.02 -12.83
N HIS A 109 1.72 3.73 -11.54
CA HIS A 109 1.89 4.69 -10.47
C HIS A 109 2.88 4.20 -9.43
N ALA A 110 3.52 5.17 -8.78
CA ALA A 110 4.34 4.89 -7.62
C ALA A 110 3.55 4.12 -6.55
N ASN A 111 4.21 3.12 -5.95
CA ASN A 111 3.59 2.18 -5.03
C ASN A 111 3.50 2.77 -3.62
N SER A 112 2.33 3.25 -3.24
CA SER A 112 2.10 3.81 -1.90
C SER A 112 2.23 2.81 -0.75
N VAL A 113 2.23 1.48 -1.01
CA VAL A 113 2.51 0.46 0.03
C VAL A 113 4.00 0.28 0.28
N ASN A 114 4.84 0.58 -0.72
CA ASN A 114 6.29 0.67 -0.57
C ASN A 114 6.67 2.01 0.11
N GLY A 115 5.95 2.38 1.17
CA GLY A 115 6.18 3.57 1.97
C GLY A 115 6.97 3.29 3.25
N LEU A 116 7.24 4.35 4.01
CA LEU A 116 8.03 4.31 5.24
C LEU A 116 7.16 4.54 6.47
N SER A 117 7.32 3.68 7.48
CA SER A 117 6.77 3.91 8.81
C SER A 117 7.81 4.63 9.66
N LEU A 118 7.62 5.94 9.86
CA LEU A 118 8.62 6.80 10.51
C LEU A 118 8.47 6.82 12.04
N SER A 119 7.25 6.76 12.54
CA SER A 119 6.88 6.53 13.96
C SER A 119 5.36 6.44 14.00
N PRO A 120 4.76 5.29 14.35
CA PRO A 120 3.31 5.17 14.39
C PRO A 120 2.68 6.26 15.28
N PRO A 121 1.58 6.89 14.85
CA PRO A 121 0.72 6.55 13.71
C PRO A 121 1.05 7.26 12.38
N ASN A 122 2.28 7.75 12.18
CA ASN A 122 2.69 8.48 10.97
C ASN A 122 3.25 7.54 9.88
N TYR A 123 2.80 7.76 8.65
CA TYR A 123 3.23 7.02 7.47
C TYR A 123 3.65 8.00 6.37
N MET A 124 4.67 7.63 5.61
CA MET A 124 5.09 8.36 4.42
C MET A 124 4.92 7.45 3.22
N ALA A 125 4.21 7.90 2.20
CA ALA A 125 3.90 7.14 1.00
C ALA A 125 4.37 7.86 -0.26
N SER A 126 4.65 7.10 -1.33
CA SER A 126 4.80 7.70 -2.65
C SER A 126 3.48 8.32 -3.12
N ASN A 127 3.57 9.50 -3.73
CA ASN A 127 2.44 10.13 -4.41
C ASN A 127 2.05 9.30 -5.64
N ILE A 128 0.76 9.03 -5.80
CA ILE A 128 0.25 8.13 -6.83
C ILE A 128 0.21 8.85 -8.18
N LEU A 129 -0.12 10.14 -8.19
CA LEU A 129 -0.25 10.94 -9.41
C LEU A 129 -1.27 10.33 -10.38
N GLY A 130 -2.39 9.87 -9.84
CA GLY A 130 -3.50 9.21 -10.52
C GLY A 130 -4.41 10.14 -11.33
N PRO A 131 -5.54 9.61 -11.84
CA PRO A 131 -6.48 10.39 -12.62
C PRO A 131 -7.12 11.50 -11.78
N VAL A 132 -6.98 12.74 -12.23
CA VAL A 132 -7.60 13.90 -11.57
C VAL A 132 -9.05 14.09 -12.07
N ILE A 133 -10.00 13.76 -11.20
CA ILE A 133 -11.44 13.91 -11.44
C ILE A 133 -11.98 14.94 -10.46
N ARG A 134 -12.62 15.99 -10.99
CA ARG A 134 -13.15 17.11 -10.19
C ARG A 134 -12.11 17.75 -9.25
N GLY A 135 -10.85 17.80 -9.71
CA GLY A 135 -9.74 18.40 -8.96
C GLY A 135 -9.11 17.50 -7.91
N LEU A 136 -9.46 16.21 -7.86
CA LEU A 136 -8.93 15.26 -6.90
C LEU A 136 -8.36 14.02 -7.61
N ASP A 137 -7.19 13.55 -7.16
CA ASP A 137 -6.66 12.24 -7.53
C ASP A 137 -7.49 11.15 -6.85
N VAL A 138 -8.28 10.41 -7.64
CA VAL A 138 -9.23 9.43 -7.11
C VAL A 138 -8.56 8.16 -6.56
N LEU A 139 -7.36 7.83 -7.04
CA LEU A 139 -6.61 6.69 -6.51
C LEU A 139 -5.96 7.06 -5.19
N GLN A 140 -5.36 8.26 -5.10
CA GLN A 140 -4.78 8.75 -3.85
C GLN A 140 -5.83 8.95 -2.76
N LEU A 141 -7.01 9.48 -3.11
CA LEU A 141 -8.13 9.55 -2.17
C LEU A 141 -8.51 8.19 -1.60
N ASN A 142 -8.53 7.15 -2.43
CA ASN A 142 -8.82 5.79 -1.98
C ASN A 142 -7.72 5.27 -1.04
N VAL A 143 -6.44 5.49 -1.37
CA VAL A 143 -5.32 5.11 -0.50
C VAL A 143 -5.38 5.83 0.85
N ASP A 144 -5.60 7.14 0.85
CA ASP A 144 -5.71 7.94 2.07
C ASP A 144 -6.89 7.47 2.94
N HIS A 145 -8.05 7.18 2.33
CA HIS A 145 -9.21 6.62 3.04
C HIS A 145 -8.85 5.29 3.71
N ILE A 146 -8.19 4.40 2.99
CA ILE A 146 -7.86 3.07 3.51
C ILE A 146 -6.82 3.18 4.63
N LEU A 147 -5.70 3.89 4.41
CA LEU A 147 -4.67 4.08 5.44
C LEU A 147 -5.21 4.74 6.72
N ARG A 148 -6.10 5.73 6.59
CA ARG A 148 -6.75 6.33 7.77
C ARG A 148 -7.65 5.34 8.51
N ASN A 149 -8.41 4.51 7.79
CA ASN A 149 -9.20 3.43 8.40
C ASN A 149 -8.32 2.37 9.08
N ALA A 150 -7.07 2.20 8.62
CA ALA A 150 -6.06 1.37 9.28
C ALA A 150 -5.62 1.90 10.65
N GLY A 151 -5.86 3.19 10.91
CA GLY A 151 -5.42 3.89 12.10
C GLY A 151 -4.18 4.77 11.91
N PHE A 152 -3.68 4.95 10.69
CA PHE A 152 -2.67 5.99 10.42
C PHE A 152 -3.33 7.36 10.57
N SER A 153 -2.81 8.20 11.47
CA SER A 153 -3.40 9.52 11.72
C SER A 153 -2.81 10.62 10.82
N ARG A 154 -1.65 10.34 10.22
CA ARG A 154 -0.97 11.24 9.29
C ARG A 154 -0.32 10.41 8.20
N VAL A 155 -0.66 10.74 6.95
CA VAL A 155 -0.02 10.20 5.75
C VAL A 155 0.58 11.38 5.00
N ASP A 156 1.91 11.44 4.95
CA ASP A 156 2.63 12.42 4.14
C ASP A 156 2.97 11.78 2.78
N TYR A 157 2.70 12.49 1.68
CA TYR A 157 3.00 12.01 0.34
C TYR A 157 4.24 12.71 -0.23
N VAL A 158 5.13 11.92 -0.81
CA VAL A 158 6.36 12.39 -1.45
C VAL A 158 6.30 12.09 -2.93
N ASP A 159 6.68 13.07 -3.75
CA ASP A 159 6.89 12.83 -5.17
C ASP A 159 8.13 11.95 -5.35
N ALA A 160 7.90 10.73 -5.81
CA ALA A 160 8.92 9.72 -6.07
C ALA A 160 8.84 9.22 -7.53
N ASP A 161 8.16 9.95 -8.43
CA ASP A 161 7.91 9.51 -9.82
C ASP A 161 9.22 9.25 -10.57
N GLY A 162 10.22 10.12 -10.38
CA GLY A 162 11.54 9.94 -10.99
C GLY A 162 12.30 8.69 -10.52
N PHE A 163 11.94 8.09 -9.38
CA PHE A 163 12.51 6.82 -8.93
C PHE A 163 11.66 5.62 -9.36
N HIS A 164 10.34 5.82 -9.47
CA HIS A 164 9.42 4.83 -10.02
C HIS A 164 9.82 4.41 -11.44
N GLU A 165 10.30 5.37 -12.26
CA GLU A 165 10.87 5.11 -13.59
C GLU A 165 12.08 4.14 -13.58
N TYR A 166 12.75 3.97 -12.45
CA TYR A 166 13.86 3.03 -12.26
C TYR A 166 13.47 1.77 -11.48
N ASP A 167 12.19 1.39 -11.53
CA ASP A 167 11.62 0.22 -10.85
C ASP A 167 11.77 0.29 -9.30
N GLY A 168 11.81 1.49 -8.70
CA GLY A 168 11.92 1.68 -7.25
C GLY A 168 10.89 2.67 -6.70
N ASP A 169 10.47 2.48 -5.45
CA ASP A 169 9.56 3.39 -4.75
C ASP A 169 10.20 3.88 -3.43
N LEU A 170 9.47 4.65 -2.62
CA LEU A 170 10.03 5.35 -1.46
C LEU A 170 10.80 4.45 -0.48
N HIS A 171 10.30 3.25 -0.18
CA HIS A 171 10.99 2.31 0.71
C HIS A 171 12.26 1.74 0.06
N CYS A 172 12.29 1.55 -1.26
CA CYS A 172 13.51 1.12 -1.96
C CYS A 172 14.67 2.12 -1.84
N LEU A 173 14.36 3.41 -1.60
CA LEU A 173 15.35 4.49 -1.52
C LEU A 173 15.87 4.74 -0.11
N ALA A 174 15.27 4.08 0.87
CA ALA A 174 15.50 4.37 2.27
C ALA A 174 15.75 3.10 3.06
N ASN A 175 16.25 3.28 4.28
CA ASN A 175 16.36 2.22 5.24
C ASN A 175 16.10 2.81 6.63
N THR A 176 15.57 2.00 7.54
CA THR A 176 15.21 2.45 8.88
C THR A 176 15.84 1.57 9.93
N TRP A 177 16.18 2.17 11.07
CA TRP A 177 16.66 1.46 12.24
C TRP A 177 15.51 1.37 13.23
N HIS A 178 15.26 0.16 13.75
CA HIS A 178 14.23 -0.08 14.75
C HIS A 178 14.86 -0.39 16.11
N ASP A 179 14.12 -0.07 17.17
CA ASP A 179 14.50 -0.44 18.53
C ASP A 179 14.53 -1.98 18.68
N ALA A 180 15.68 -2.49 19.10
CA ALA A 180 15.95 -3.91 19.36
C ALA A 180 16.40 -4.15 20.80
N SER A 181 16.08 -3.25 21.73
CA SER A 181 16.50 -3.32 23.13
C SER A 181 15.85 -4.48 23.91
N GLU A 182 14.73 -5.02 23.44
CA GLU A 182 14.03 -6.14 24.08
C GLU A 182 14.78 -7.48 23.89
N PRO A 183 15.12 -8.19 24.99
CA PRO A 183 15.87 -9.45 24.87
C PRO A 183 15.06 -10.58 24.24
N TRP A 184 15.57 -11.14 23.14
CA TRP A 184 14.90 -12.21 22.38
C TRP A 184 14.63 -13.49 23.18
N TRP A 185 15.37 -13.75 24.25
CA TRP A 185 15.22 -14.95 25.09
C TRP A 185 14.13 -14.84 26.17
N ARG A 186 13.46 -13.68 26.31
CA ARG A 186 12.43 -13.45 27.34
C ARG A 186 11.00 -13.74 26.87
N SER A 187 10.79 -13.98 25.58
CA SER A 187 9.50 -14.32 24.98
C SER A 187 9.19 -15.83 25.10
N ARG A 188 8.62 -16.22 26.25
CA ARG A 188 7.83 -17.47 26.41
C ARG A 188 6.38 -17.12 26.77
#